data_AF-A0A2T3G3F9-F1
#
_entry.id   AF-A0A2T3G3F9-F1
#
_cell.length_a   1.000
_cell.length_b   1.000
_cell.length_c   1.000
_cell.angle_alpha   90.00
_cell.angle_beta   90.00
_cell.angle_gamma   90.00
#
_symmetry.space_group_name_H-M   'P 1'
#
loop_
_entity.id
_entity.type
_entity.pdbx_description
1 polymer ?
#
loop_
_entity_poly.entity_id
_entity_poly.type
_entity_poly.pdbx_seq_one_letter_code
_entity_poly.pdbx_strand_id
1 'polypeptide(L)'
;MNETLMQISKLDFCIQEVTLFLDTHPDDQEAMKYYNEGMKRLLKMKETYLKNGGALTNRDGKNLKNYINEPFPWMKGESTCGCTKNACNIPLM
;
A
#
# COMPACT_ATOMS: atom_id res chain seq x y z
N MET A 1 -13.52 4.85 0.64
CA MET A 1 -12.10 4.44 0.77
C MET A 1 -12.08 2.95 0.48
N ASN A 2 -11.17 2.44 -0.35
CA ASN A 2 -11.15 1.00 -0.62
C ASN A 2 -10.68 0.30 0.65
N GLU A 3 -11.59 -0.42 1.33
CA GLU A 3 -11.32 -1.09 2.60
C GLU A 3 -10.15 -2.07 2.48
N THR A 4 -10.04 -2.75 1.33
CA THR A 4 -8.94 -3.68 1.05
C THR A 4 -7.60 -2.95 0.99
N LEU A 5 -7.52 -1.79 0.33
CA LEU A 5 -6.29 -0.99 0.24
C LEU A 5 -5.85 -0.50 1.63
N MET A 6 -6.80 -0.02 2.45
CA MET A 6 -6.51 0.42 3.81
C MET A 6 -5.98 -0.73 4.68
N GLN A 7 -6.58 -1.92 4.58
CA GLN A 7 -6.11 -3.09 5.30
C GLN A 7 -4.73 -3.56 4.83
N ILE A 8 -4.45 -3.48 3.52
CA ILE A 8 -3.10 -3.73 2.97
C ILE A 8 -2.10 -2.76 3.60
N SER A 9 -2.38 -1.44 3.60
CA SER A 9 -1.47 -0.44 4.16
C SER A 9 -1.21 -0.64 5.65
N LYS A 10 -2.24 -0.96 6.44
CA LYS A 10 -2.08 -1.25 7.88
C LYS A 10 -1.19 -2.46 8.11
N LEU A 11 -1.43 -3.54 7.38
CA LEU A 11 -0.67 -4.77 7.54
C LEU A 11 0.78 -4.61 7.08
N ASP A 12 1.00 -3.89 5.98
CA ASP A 12 2.34 -3.54 5.47
C ASP A 12 3.15 -2.76 6.52
N PHE A 13 2.51 -1.79 7.20
CA PHE A 13 3.12 -1.06 8.31
C PHE A 13 3.45 -1.97 9.50
N CYS A 14 2.53 -2.84 9.94
CA CYS A 14 2.79 -3.77 11.03
C CYS A 14 3.97 -4.72 10.75
N ILE A 15 4.10 -5.18 9.50
CA ILE A 15 5.24 -6.01 9.09
C ILE A 15 6.55 -5.23 9.15
N GLN A 16 6.54 -3.97 8.69
CA GLN A 16 7.71 -3.10 8.76
C GLN A 16 8.17 -2.88 10.22
N GLU A 17 7.22 -2.66 11.12
CA GLU A 17 7.48 -2.50 12.56
C GLU A 17 8.10 -3.77 13.17
N VAL A 18 7.52 -4.94 12.89
CA VAL A 18 8.06 -6.20 13.42
C VAL A 18 9.42 -6.55 12.82
N THR A 19 9.66 -6.18 11.56
CA THR A 19 10.99 -6.34 10.95
C THR A 19 12.03 -5.50 11.69
N LEU A 20 11.71 -4.23 11.99
CA LEU A 20 12.59 -3.35 12.76
C LEU A 20 12.80 -3.86 14.20
N PHE A 21 11.77 -4.45 14.82
CA PHE A 21 11.91 -5.08 16.13
C PHE A 21 12.91 -6.26 16.08
N LEU A 22 12.79 -7.12 15.07
CA LEU A 22 13.66 -8.28 14.86
C LEU A 22 15.13 -7.91 14.62
N ASP A 23 15.42 -6.73 14.06
CA ASP A 23 16.80 -6.23 13.92
C ASP A 23 17.53 -6.13 15.28
N THR A 24 16.77 -5.93 16.37
CA THR A 24 17.30 -5.85 17.74
C THR A 24 17.08 -7.12 18.56
N HIS A 25 16.14 -7.99 18.14
CA HIS A 25 15.76 -9.23 18.83
C HIS A 25 15.68 -10.40 17.83
N PRO A 26 16.82 -10.85 17.25
CA PRO A 26 16.81 -11.82 16.14
C PRO A 26 16.30 -13.22 16.53
N ASP A 27 16.42 -13.59 17.80
CA ASP A 27 16.01 -14.91 18.31
C ASP A 27 14.56 -14.94 18.84
N ASP A 28 13.81 -13.83 18.70
CA ASP A 28 12.41 -13.76 19.13
C ASP A 28 11.50 -14.57 18.19
N GLN A 29 11.13 -15.76 18.65
CA GLN A 29 10.31 -16.70 17.89
C GLN A 29 8.87 -16.20 17.68
N GLU A 30 8.34 -15.38 18.59
CA GLU A 30 6.97 -14.87 18.49
C GLU A 30 6.89 -13.76 17.43
N ALA A 31 7.85 -12.84 17.44
CA ALA A 31 7.99 -11.80 16.42
C ALA A 31 8.22 -12.41 15.03
N MET A 32 9.07 -13.45 14.92
CA MET A 32 9.27 -14.18 13.66
C MET A 32 7.98 -14.86 13.17
N LYS A 33 7.20 -15.47 14.07
CA LYS A 33 5.91 -16.06 13.71
C LYS A 33 4.93 -15.01 13.23
N TYR A 34 4.82 -13.88 13.93
CA TYR A 34 3.97 -12.76 13.54
C TYR A 34 4.34 -12.22 12.14
N TYR A 35 5.63 -12.02 11.88
CA TYR A 35 6.13 -11.59 10.57
C TYR A 35 5.68 -12.56 9.46
N ASN A 36 5.91 -13.87 9.66
CA ASN A 36 5.59 -14.89 8.66
C ASN A 36 4.08 -14.96 8.35
N GLU A 37 3.24 -14.93 9.39
CA GLU A 37 1.78 -14.93 9.24
C GLU A 37 1.28 -13.64 8.57
N GLY A 38 1.82 -12.49 8.99
CA GLY A 38 1.54 -11.19 8.41
C GLY A 38 1.89 -11.14 6.92
N MET A 39 3.10 -11.57 6.55
CA MET A 39 3.57 -11.60 5.16
C MET A 39 2.69 -12.49 4.28
N LYS A 40 2.30 -13.68 4.75
CA LYS A 40 1.39 -14.57 4.03
C LYS A 40 0.04 -13.90 3.77
N ARG A 41 -0.52 -13.23 4.77
CA ARG A 41 -1.80 -12.50 4.65
C ARG A 41 -1.66 -11.30 3.70
N LEU A 42 -0.57 -10.55 3.80
CA LEU A 42 -0.30 -9.38 2.97
C LEU A 42 -0.24 -9.77 1.49
N LEU A 43 0.51 -10.82 1.14
CA LEU A 43 0.63 -11.28 -0.25
C LEU A 43 -0.73 -11.68 -0.84
N LYS A 44 -1.55 -12.43 -0.08
CA LYS A 44 -2.89 -12.83 -0.51
C LYS A 44 -3.81 -11.62 -0.75
N MET A 45 -3.75 -10.62 0.14
CA MET A 45 -4.55 -9.40 0.00
C MET A 45 -4.09 -8.57 -1.20
N LYS A 46 -2.79 -8.41 -1.40
CA LYS A 46 -2.22 -7.70 -2.56
C LYS A 46 -2.63 -8.39 -3.86
N GLU A 47 -2.51 -9.72 -3.94
CA GLU A 47 -2.95 -10.50 -5.11
C GLU A 47 -4.44 -10.30 -5.41
N THR A 48 -5.30 -10.37 -4.38
CA THR A 48 -6.76 -10.20 -4.53
C THR A 48 -7.10 -8.80 -5.01
N TYR A 49 -6.45 -7.78 -4.45
CA TYR A 49 -6.63 -6.38 -4.86
C TYR A 49 -6.27 -6.16 -6.33
N LEU A 50 -5.12 -6.70 -6.77
CA LEU A 50 -4.67 -6.61 -8.15
C LEU A 50 -5.58 -7.36 -9.13
N LYS A 51 -6.07 -8.55 -8.75
CA LYS A 51 -7.04 -9.34 -9.54
C LYS A 51 -8.36 -8.58 -9.74
N ASN A 52 -8.79 -7.80 -8.76
CA ASN A 52 -10.00 -6.98 -8.83
C ASN A 52 -9.80 -5.68 -9.62
N GLY A 53 -8.67 -5.51 -10.31
CA GLY A 53 -8.38 -4.35 -11.15
C GLY A 53 -7.77 -3.16 -10.39
N GLY A 54 -7.48 -3.28 -9.10
CA GLY A 54 -6.77 -2.24 -8.36
C GLY A 54 -5.30 -2.13 -8.79
N ALA A 55 -4.66 -1.00 -8.48
CA ALA A 55 -3.22 -0.82 -8.64
C ALA A 55 -2.58 -0.44 -7.30
N LEU A 56 -1.51 -1.15 -6.93
CA LEU A 56 -0.69 -0.87 -5.74
C LEU A 56 0.55 -0.06 -6.13
N THR A 57 1.10 -0.30 -7.31
CA THR A 57 2.31 0.36 -7.81
C THR A 57 2.12 0.84 -9.25
N ASN A 58 2.94 1.81 -9.66
CA ASN A 58 3.00 2.24 -11.06
C ASN A 58 3.56 1.16 -12.00
N ARG A 59 4.07 0.03 -11.47
CA ARG A 59 4.65 -1.08 -12.23
C ARG A 59 3.69 -2.24 -12.45
N ASP A 60 2.46 -2.16 -11.95
CA ASP A 60 1.48 -3.25 -12.04
C ASP A 60 0.96 -3.49 -13.48
N GLY A 61 1.40 -2.67 -14.44
CA GLY A 61 1.31 -2.86 -15.90
C GLY A 61 -0.10 -2.74 -16.48
N LYS A 62 -1.03 -3.57 -15.99
CA LYS A 62 -2.42 -3.67 -16.46
C LYS A 62 -3.32 -2.55 -15.91
N ASN A 63 -2.95 -1.97 -14.77
CA ASN A 63 -3.81 -1.07 -14.01
C ASN A 63 -3.23 0.35 -13.88
N LEU A 64 -2.34 0.77 -14.80
CA LEU A 64 -1.72 2.11 -14.78
C LEU A 64 -2.77 3.23 -14.77
N LYS A 65 -3.86 3.08 -15.54
CA LYS A 65 -4.98 4.05 -15.53
C LYS A 65 -5.61 4.19 -14.14
N ASN A 66 -5.82 3.07 -13.44
CA ASN A 66 -6.39 3.09 -12.10
C ASN A 66 -5.41 3.69 -11.09
N TYR A 67 -4.11 3.37 -11.22
CA TYR A 67 -3.06 4.00 -10.41
C TYR A 67 -3.04 5.53 -10.55
N ILE A 68 -3.19 6.05 -11.78
CA ILE A 68 -3.20 7.49 -12.06
C ILE A 68 -4.49 8.16 -11.55
N ASN A 69 -5.64 7.53 -11.78
CA ASN A 69 -6.94 8.16 -11.52
C ASN A 69 -7.44 8.02 -10.07
N GLU A 70 -7.02 6.98 -9.35
CA GLU A 70 -7.46 6.78 -7.96
C GLU A 70 -6.83 7.82 -7.03
N PRO A 71 -7.62 8.45 -6.14
CA PRO A 71 -7.07 9.38 -5.17
C PRO A 71 -6.15 8.62 -4.20
N PHE A 72 -4.96 9.17 -3.94
CA PHE A 72 -4.10 8.68 -2.88
C PHE A 72 -4.83 8.73 -1.53
N PRO A 73 -4.54 7.79 -0.61
CA PRO A 73 -5.16 7.73 0.71
C PRO A 73 -5.08 9.04 1.52
N TRP A 74 -4.03 9.85 1.32
CA TRP A 74 -3.79 11.11 2.05
C TRP A 74 -4.40 12.36 1.39
N MET A 75 -5.02 12.27 0.21
CA MET A 75 -5.61 13.43 -0.49
C MET A 75 -6.98 13.89 0.06
N LYS A 76 -7.40 13.43 1.24
CA LYS A 76 -8.71 13.77 1.85
C LYS A 76 -8.64 14.66 3.10
N GLY A 77 -7.47 15.22 3.42
CA GLY A 77 -7.36 16.26 4.44
C GLY A 77 -7.79 17.63 3.89
N GLU A 78 -8.20 18.55 4.76
CA GLU A 78 -8.53 19.96 4.42
C GLU A 78 -7.35 20.76 3.81
N SER A 79 -6.18 20.13 3.69
CA SER A 79 -4.96 20.71 3.13
C SER A 79 -5.00 20.63 1.61
N THR A 80 -5.27 21.76 0.94
CA THR A 80 -5.20 21.94 -0.52
C THR A 80 -3.76 21.97 -1.08
N CYS A 81 -2.75 21.80 -0.21
CA CYS A 81 -1.34 21.77 -0.57
C CYS A 81 -0.90 20.32 -0.83
N GLY A 82 -0.51 20.00 -2.07
CA GLY A 82 0.12 18.72 -2.43
C GLY A 82 -0.75 17.69 -3.17
N CYS A 83 -1.87 18.08 -3.78
CA CYS A 83 -2.70 17.20 -4.61
C CYS A 83 -2.06 16.88 -5.98
N THR A 84 -0.98 16.11 -5.98
CA THR A 84 -0.10 15.91 -7.15
C THR A 84 -0.63 14.98 -8.25
N LYS A 85 -1.79 14.34 -8.11
CA LYS A 85 -2.29 13.46 -9.19
C LYS A 85 -3.00 14.21 -10.32
N ASN A 86 -3.81 15.24 -10.00
CA ASN A 86 -4.64 15.92 -10.99
C ASN A 86 -4.39 17.44 -11.09
N ALA A 87 -3.45 18.00 -10.34
CA ALA A 87 -3.11 19.43 -10.42
C ALA A 87 -2.21 19.79 -11.61
N CYS A 88 -1.66 18.81 -12.33
CA CYS A 88 -0.75 19.05 -13.46
C CYS A 88 -1.14 18.27 -14.73
N ASN A 89 -2.43 18.20 -15.09
CA ASN A 89 -2.79 18.10 -16.50
C ASN A 89 -2.47 19.44 -17.17
N ILE A 90 -1.17 19.74 -17.34
CA ILE A 90 -0.74 20.73 -18.33
C ILE A 90 -1.19 20.14 -19.67
N PRO A 91 -2.04 20.84 -20.44
CA PRO A 91 -2.34 20.41 -21.80
C PRO A 91 -1.00 20.32 -22.52
N LEU A 92 -0.62 19.13 -22.98
CA LEU A 92 0.46 19.00 -23.93
C LEU A 92 0.01 19.74 -25.19
N MET A 93 0.45 21.00 -25.32
CA MET A 93 0.53 21.72 -26.60
C MET A 93 1.67 21.14 -27.42
#